data_AF-A0A9P5PBY5-F1
#
_entry.id   AF-A0A9P5PBY5-F1
#
_cell.length_a   1.000
_cell.length_b   1.000
_cell.length_c   1.000
_cell.angle_alpha   90.00
_cell.angle_beta   90.00
_cell.angle_gamma   90.00
#
_symmetry.space_group_name_H-M   'P 1'
#
loop_
_entity.id
_entity.type
_entity.pdbx_description
1 polymer ?
#
loop_
_entity_poly.entity_id
_entity_poly.type
_entity_poly.pdbx_seq_one_letter_code
_entity_poly.pdbx_strand_id
1 'polypeptide(L)'
;IGAFTEDLDHLDVLFYAGVPVWFVRSVSKTPEARIDKVVPLTSEDFRQRILLASGHSLDCRDAIPACRVVYDGLAAKPERYIAMAAYIRSLFNYSSLFGSSEPRSSTSLMNAHNALPSSSALPISSSSTNRAQYRAQPCE
;
A
#
# COMPACT_ATOMS: atom_id res chain seq x y z
N ILE A 1 22.78 9.93 3.13
CA ILE A 1 23.23 11.33 2.98
C ILE A 1 23.86 11.43 1.60
N GLY A 2 23.54 12.46 0.81
CA GLY A 2 24.11 12.67 -0.53
C GLY A 2 24.37 14.16 -0.79
N ALA A 3 24.83 14.50 -1.99
CA ALA A 3 25.35 15.82 -2.33
C ALA A 3 24.40 16.62 -3.23
N PHE A 4 24.43 17.95 -3.11
CA PHE A 4 23.74 18.87 -4.00
C PHE A 4 24.80 19.65 -4.78
N THR A 5 24.66 19.74 -6.11
CA THR A 5 25.58 20.51 -6.95
C THR A 5 24.82 21.23 -8.04
N GLU A 6 25.22 22.47 -8.34
CA GLU A 6 24.78 23.23 -9.51
C GLU A 6 25.77 23.11 -10.67
N ASP A 7 26.95 22.56 -10.40
CA ASP A 7 28.05 22.39 -11.33
C ASP A 7 28.02 20.98 -11.94
N LEU A 8 28.13 20.93 -13.27
CA LEU A 8 28.11 19.70 -14.05
C LEU A 8 29.41 18.90 -13.89
N ASP A 9 30.55 19.57 -13.74
CA ASP A 9 31.83 18.89 -13.60
C ASP A 9 31.88 18.11 -12.27
N HIS A 10 31.38 18.73 -11.19
CA HIS A 10 31.22 18.05 -9.90
C HIS A 10 30.12 16.99 -9.93
N LEU A 11 29.05 17.20 -10.70
CA LEU A 11 27.98 16.22 -10.85
C LEU A 11 28.52 14.90 -11.43
N ASP A 12 29.29 14.98 -12.51
CA ASP A 12 29.88 13.81 -13.16
C ASP A 12 30.81 13.06 -12.21
N VAL A 13 31.71 13.78 -11.52
CA VAL A 13 32.63 13.17 -10.55
C VAL A 13 31.86 12.47 -9.43
N LEU A 14 30.83 13.10 -8.86
CA LEU A 14 30.03 12.52 -7.78
C LEU A 14 29.20 11.32 -8.25
N PHE A 15 28.66 11.39 -9.46
CA PHE A 15 27.91 10.29 -10.07
C PHE A 15 28.80 9.07 -10.30
N TYR A 16 29.99 9.25 -10.90
CA TYR A 16 30.94 8.16 -11.12
C TYR A 16 31.57 7.65 -9.82
N ALA A 17 31.63 8.46 -8.77
CA ALA A 17 32.04 8.04 -7.43
C ALA A 17 30.95 7.23 -6.69
N GLY A 18 29.75 7.07 -7.26
CA GLY A 18 28.65 6.33 -6.64
C GLY A 18 27.96 7.07 -5.49
N VAL A 19 28.16 8.39 -5.39
CA VAL A 19 27.52 9.22 -4.38
C VAL A 19 26.15 9.66 -4.92
N PRO A 20 25.04 9.43 -4.18
CA PRO A 20 23.76 9.99 -4.54
C PRO A 20 23.86 11.53 -4.64
N VAL A 21 23.63 12.06 -5.82
CA VAL A 21 23.78 13.49 -6.12
C VAL A 21 22.50 14.06 -6.72
N TRP A 22 22.12 15.25 -6.26
CA TRP A 22 20.98 16.02 -6.76
C TRP A 22 21.49 17.25 -7.49
N PHE A 23 21.21 17.33 -8.78
CA PHE A 23 21.54 18.50 -9.59
C PHE A 23 20.55 19.63 -9.34
N VAL A 24 21.04 20.75 -8.81
CA VAL A 24 20.25 21.94 -8.51
C VAL A 24 20.38 22.89 -9.70
N ARG A 25 19.23 23.35 -10.22
CA ARG A 25 19.17 24.29 -11.34
C ARG A 25 18.24 25.45 -10.99
N SER A 26 18.60 26.65 -11.44
CA SER A 26 17.70 27.79 -11.32
C SER A 26 16.41 27.57 -12.12
N VAL A 27 15.28 27.97 -11.54
CA VAL A 27 13.95 27.86 -12.15
C VAL A 27 13.88 28.60 -13.49
N SER A 28 14.62 29.71 -13.63
CA SER A 28 14.70 30.48 -14.88
C SER A 28 15.39 29.73 -16.02
N LYS A 29 16.23 28.74 -15.68
CA LYS A 29 16.88 27.86 -16.66
C LYS A 29 16.05 26.61 -16.94
N THR A 30 14.98 26.35 -16.20
CA THR A 30 14.06 25.23 -16.48
C THR A 30 13.28 25.58 -17.74
N PRO A 31 13.30 24.72 -18.80
CA PRO A 31 12.45 24.97 -19.96
C PRO A 31 11.02 25.10 -19.45
N GLU A 32 10.31 26.11 -19.93
CA GLU A 32 8.90 26.28 -19.59
C GLU A 32 8.19 24.97 -19.94
N ALA A 33 7.70 24.28 -18.91
CA ALA A 33 7.10 22.96 -19.06
C ALA A 33 5.78 23.14 -19.81
N ARG A 34 5.85 23.10 -21.14
CA ARG A 34 4.68 23.23 -22.00
C ARG A 34 4.01 21.86 -22.09
N ILE A 35 2.80 21.77 -21.56
CA ILE A 35 1.97 20.58 -21.71
C ILE A 35 1.39 20.62 -23.13
N ASP A 36 2.07 19.98 -24.07
CA ASP A 36 1.62 19.90 -25.47
C ASP A 36 0.35 19.07 -25.63
N LYS A 37 0.17 18.07 -24.75
CA LYS A 37 -0.94 17.14 -24.81
C LYS A 37 -1.27 16.60 -23.43
N VAL A 38 -2.53 16.73 -23.04
CA VAL A 38 -3.07 16.00 -21.89
C VAL A 38 -3.34 14.56 -22.33
N VAL A 39 -2.69 13.61 -21.67
CA VAL A 39 -2.93 12.18 -21.88
C VAL A 39 -3.86 11.68 -20.77
N PRO A 40 -4.82 10.80 -21.06
CA PRO A 40 -5.63 10.17 -20.03
C PRO A 40 -4.77 9.53 -18.94
N LEU A 41 -5.25 9.55 -17.70
CA LEU A 41 -4.57 8.90 -16.60
C LEU A 41 -4.44 7.40 -16.91
N THR A 42 -3.24 6.85 -16.74
CA THR A 42 -3.02 5.43 -16.91
C THR A 42 -3.75 4.68 -15.80
N SER A 43 -4.83 3.98 -16.14
CA SER A 43 -5.59 3.15 -15.21
C SER A 43 -5.36 1.68 -15.50
N GLU A 44 -5.60 0.87 -14.48
CA GLU A 44 -5.65 -0.58 -14.60
C GLU A 44 -6.84 -1.00 -15.47
N ASP A 45 -6.61 -1.92 -16.40
CA ASP A 45 -7.64 -2.52 -17.24
C ASP A 45 -8.38 -3.66 -16.49
N PHE A 46 -9.50 -4.14 -17.04
CA PHE A 46 -10.29 -5.24 -16.45
C PHE A 46 -9.50 -6.55 -16.27
N ARG A 47 -8.35 -6.68 -16.95
CA ARG A 47 -7.43 -7.82 -16.84
C ARG A 47 -6.32 -7.61 -15.80
N GLN A 48 -6.43 -6.58 -14.97
CA GLN A 48 -5.41 -6.18 -14.01
C GLN A 48 -4.07 -5.88 -14.68
N ARG A 49 -4.11 -5.04 -15.71
CA ARG A 49 -2.91 -4.65 -16.46
C ARG A 49 -2.89 -3.15 -16.69
N ILE A 50 -1.70 -2.56 -16.60
CA ILE A 50 -1.48 -1.15 -16.89
C ILE A 50 -0.67 -1.05 -18.18
N LEU A 51 -1.22 -0.41 -19.21
CA LEU A 51 -0.52 -0.17 -20.47
C LEU A 51 0.32 1.11 -20.35
N LEU A 52 1.64 0.97 -20.48
CA LEU A 52 2.57 2.09 -20.45
C LEU A 52 2.62 2.79 -21.80
N ALA A 53 2.99 4.07 -21.80
CA ALA A 53 3.21 4.84 -23.03
C ALA A 53 4.26 4.21 -23.96
N SER A 54 5.20 3.44 -23.40
CA SER A 54 6.20 2.64 -24.15
C SER A 54 5.62 1.43 -24.91
N GLY A 55 4.33 1.13 -24.77
CA GLY A 55 3.68 -0.06 -25.36
C GLY A 55 3.83 -1.35 -24.53
N HIS A 56 4.61 -1.32 -23.46
CA HIS A 56 4.69 -2.41 -22.49
C HIS A 56 3.47 -2.47 -21.59
N SER A 57 3.05 -3.68 -21.21
CA SER A 57 2.00 -3.90 -20.21
C SER A 57 2.60 -4.39 -18.90
N LEU A 58 2.31 -3.68 -17.81
CA LEU A 58 2.56 -4.17 -16.45
C LEU A 58 1.41 -5.09 -16.05
N ASP A 59 1.76 -6.27 -15.55
CA ASP A 59 0.81 -7.20 -14.96
C ASP A 59 0.65 -6.86 -13.48
N CYS A 60 -0.59 -6.61 -13.05
CA CYS A 60 -0.93 -6.22 -11.67
C CYS A 60 -1.66 -7.35 -10.93
N ARG A 61 -1.77 -8.54 -11.55
CA ARG A 61 -2.40 -9.72 -10.92
C ARG A 61 -1.62 -10.23 -9.71
N ASP A 62 -0.32 -9.96 -9.64
CA ASP A 62 0.55 -10.27 -8.51
C ASP A 62 0.32 -9.34 -7.31
N ALA A 63 -0.42 -8.24 -7.49
CA ALA A 63 -0.90 -7.40 -6.41
C ALA A 63 -2.02 -8.05 -5.59
N ILE A 64 -2.37 -9.33 -5.86
CA ILE A 64 -3.28 -10.14 -5.04
C ILE A 64 -2.46 -11.08 -4.13
N PRO A 65 -2.65 -11.03 -2.80
CA PRO A 65 -3.69 -10.28 -2.10
C PRO A 65 -3.43 -8.77 -2.14
N ALA A 66 -4.51 -7.99 -2.29
CA ALA A 66 -4.46 -6.54 -2.25
C ALA A 66 -3.54 -6.09 -1.12
N CYS A 67 -2.55 -5.24 -1.43
CA CYS A 67 -1.60 -4.77 -0.43
C CYS A 67 -2.36 -4.37 0.84
N ARG A 68 -2.11 -5.08 1.94
CA ARG A 68 -2.82 -4.87 3.21
C ARG A 68 -2.70 -3.40 3.57
N VAL A 69 -3.83 -2.72 3.74
CA VAL A 69 -3.84 -1.36 4.26
C VAL A 69 -3.29 -1.41 5.69
N VAL A 70 -2.10 -0.86 5.88
CA VAL A 70 -1.41 -0.84 7.18
C VAL A 70 -1.99 0.25 8.08
N TYR A 71 -2.44 1.35 7.48
CA TYR A 71 -3.00 2.51 8.17
C TYR A 71 -3.87 3.34 7.22
N ASP A 72 -5.05 3.77 7.66
CA ASP A 72 -6.06 4.50 6.87
C ASP A 72 -6.35 5.93 7.40
N GLY A 73 -5.60 6.41 8.40
CA GLY A 73 -5.76 7.74 8.98
C GLY A 73 -4.89 8.84 8.37
N LEU A 74 -4.89 10.03 9.01
CA LEU A 74 -4.10 11.19 8.57
C LEU A 74 -2.59 10.94 8.66
N ALA A 75 -1.84 11.40 7.66
CA ALA A 75 -0.39 11.21 7.59
C ALA A 75 0.40 11.80 8.77
N ALA A 76 -0.08 12.87 9.40
CA ALA A 76 0.63 13.55 10.49
C ALA A 76 0.48 12.88 11.87
N LYS A 77 -0.32 11.82 11.97
CA LYS A 77 -0.67 11.19 13.24
C LYS A 77 0.38 10.15 13.67
N PRO A 78 0.80 10.12 14.95
CA PRO A 78 1.81 9.18 15.44
C PRO A 78 1.37 7.71 15.31
N GLU A 79 0.06 7.45 15.32
CA GLU A 79 -0.54 6.12 15.16
C GLU A 79 -0.12 5.46 13.84
N ARG A 80 0.18 6.25 12.80
CA ARG A 80 0.70 5.74 11.52
C ARG A 80 2.02 4.99 11.70
N TYR A 81 2.95 5.56 12.45
CA TYR A 81 4.27 4.97 12.65
C TYR A 81 4.19 3.71 13.52
N ILE A 82 3.29 3.70 14.50
CA ILE A 82 3.03 2.54 15.35
C ILE A 82 2.47 1.38 14.50
N ALA A 83 1.47 1.66 13.65
CA ALA A 83 0.87 0.68 12.76
C ALA A 83 1.89 0.13 11.74
N MET A 84 2.72 1.00 11.15
CA MET A 84 3.83 0.59 10.28
C MET A 84 4.85 -0.29 11.00
N ALA A 85 5.29 0.09 12.21
CA ALA A 85 6.24 -0.69 12.99
C ALA A 85 5.69 -2.08 13.33
N ALA A 86 4.40 -2.17 13.70
CA ALA A 86 3.73 -3.44 13.96
C ALA A 86 3.64 -4.31 12.70
N TYR A 87 3.31 -3.72 11.54
CA TYR A 87 3.27 -4.43 10.27
C TYR A 87 4.65 -4.96 9.87
N ILE A 88 5.70 -4.13 9.93
CA ILE A 88 7.08 -4.53 9.62
C ILE A 88 7.49 -5.69 10.53
N ARG A 89 7.23 -5.60 11.85
CA ARG A 89 7.53 -6.69 12.78
C ARG A 89 6.79 -7.99 12.42
N SER A 90 5.55 -7.89 11.94
CA SER A 90 4.78 -9.07 11.50
C SER A 90 5.39 -9.76 10.27
N LEU A 91 6.03 -9.00 9.37
CA LEU A 91 6.71 -9.56 8.19
C LEU A 91 7.95 -10.37 8.58
N PHE A 92 8.63 -9.99 9.66
CA PHE A 92 9.83 -10.68 10.13
C PHE A 92 9.56 -11.79 11.16
N ASN A 93 8.32 -11.93 11.65
CA ASN A 93 7.91 -12.98 12.59
C ASN A 93 7.56 -14.31 11.89
N TYR A 94 8.18 -14.63 10.75
CA TYR A 94 8.09 -15.99 10.22
C TYR A 94 8.68 -16.95 11.26
N SER A 95 7.85 -17.87 11.75
CA SER A 95 8.29 -19.03 12.50
C SER A 95 9.45 -19.66 11.75
N SER A 96 10.62 -19.70 12.37
CA SER A 96 11.79 -20.41 11.86
C SER A 96 11.35 -21.81 11.44
N LEU A 97 11.41 -22.11 10.14
CA LEU A 97 11.14 -23.44 9.58
C LEU A 97 12.18 -24.48 10.04
N PHE A 98 13.26 -24.03 10.68
CA PHE A 98 14.17 -24.87 11.43
C PHE A 98 13.87 -24.73 12.92
N GLY A 99 13.35 -25.82 13.49
CA GLY A 99 12.83 -25.86 14.85
C GLY A 99 13.83 -25.41 15.92
N SER A 100 13.32 -24.65 16.88
CA SER A 100 13.89 -24.58 18.22
C SER A 100 12.74 -24.74 19.21
N SER A 101 12.74 -25.87 19.91
CA SER A 101 11.91 -26.17 21.05
C SER A 101 12.35 -25.32 22.24
N GLU A 102 11.72 -24.18 22.49
CA GLU A 102 11.72 -23.55 23.82
C GLU A 102 10.57 -22.53 23.98
N PRO A 103 10.10 -22.31 25.22
CA PRO A 103 8.70 -22.07 25.51
C PRO A 103 8.27 -20.64 25.16
N ARG A 104 7.14 -20.57 24.45
CA ARG A 104 6.38 -19.34 24.21
C ARG A 104 5.97 -18.77 25.57
N SER A 105 6.52 -17.61 25.94
CA SER A 105 5.95 -16.81 27.02
C SER A 105 4.53 -16.37 26.61
N SER A 106 3.57 -16.98 27.27
CA SER A 106 2.14 -16.72 27.15
C SER A 106 1.81 -15.30 27.63
N THR A 107 1.63 -14.39 26.69
CA THR A 107 0.79 -13.19 26.89
C THR A 107 -0.14 -13.01 25.69
N SER A 108 -1.01 -14.01 25.49
CA SER A 108 -2.17 -13.92 24.60
C SER A 108 -3.46 -13.88 25.42
N LEU A 109 -3.91 -12.68 25.80
CA LEU A 109 -5.23 -12.36 26.38
C LEU A 109 -5.38 -10.83 26.19
N MET A 110 -6.38 -10.21 25.57
CA MET A 110 -7.71 -10.55 25.07
C MET A 110 -8.04 -9.57 23.93
N ASN A 111 -8.73 -10.04 22.90
CA ASN A 111 -9.80 -9.35 22.13
C ASN A 111 -9.85 -9.89 20.70
N ALA A 112 -10.41 -11.08 20.55
CA ALA A 112 -10.96 -11.57 19.30
C ALA A 112 -12.30 -12.25 19.57
N HIS A 113 -13.26 -11.49 20.12
CA HIS A 113 -14.67 -11.84 19.98
C HIS A 113 -15.13 -11.36 18.61
N ASN A 114 -15.11 -12.26 17.64
CA ASN A 114 -16.14 -12.48 16.62
C ASN A 114 -15.55 -13.18 15.39
N ALA A 115 -15.44 -14.50 15.48
CA ALA A 115 -15.41 -15.38 14.31
C ALA A 115 -15.93 -16.76 14.74
N LEU A 116 -17.23 -16.99 14.60
CA LEU A 116 -17.82 -18.32 14.65
C LEU A 116 -17.84 -18.89 13.22
N PRO A 117 -17.35 -20.13 12.99
CA PRO A 117 -17.51 -20.82 11.73
C PRO A 117 -18.85 -21.58 11.65
N SER A 118 -19.34 -21.70 10.41
CA SER A 118 -20.54 -22.44 10.00
C SER A 118 -20.63 -23.87 10.52
N SER A 119 -21.82 -24.29 10.94
CA SER A 119 -22.25 -25.69 10.84
C SER A 119 -23.76 -25.79 10.66
N SER A 120 -24.13 -26.74 9.80
CA SER A 120 -25.44 -27.05 9.22
C SER A 120 -26.42 -27.70 10.20
N ALA A 121 -27.68 -27.24 10.20
CA ALA A 121 -28.91 -28.05 10.41
C ALA A 121 -30.17 -27.20 10.16
N LEU A 122 -31.12 -27.73 9.37
CA LEU A 122 -32.51 -27.22 9.19
C LEU A 122 -33.44 -27.81 10.29
N PRO A 123 -34.74 -27.49 10.33
CA PRO A 123 -35.41 -26.18 10.40
C PRO A 123 -36.37 -26.12 11.62
N ILE A 124 -36.77 -24.95 12.13
CA ILE A 124 -38.01 -24.81 12.93
C ILE A 124 -38.60 -23.40 12.77
N SER A 125 -39.92 -23.41 12.58
CA SER A 125 -40.85 -22.28 12.37
C SER A 125 -41.01 -21.39 13.61
N SER A 126 -41.10 -20.06 13.43
CA SER A 126 -42.32 -19.26 13.70
C SER A 126 -42.07 -17.76 14.01
N SER A 127 -42.99 -16.94 13.48
CA SER A 127 -43.43 -15.60 13.91
C SER A 127 -42.51 -14.35 13.79
N SER A 128 -42.86 -13.52 12.79
CA SER A 128 -43.13 -12.07 12.82
C SER A 128 -42.35 -11.15 13.78
N THR A 129 -41.68 -10.12 13.25
CA THR A 129 -42.04 -8.69 13.43
C THR A 129 -41.33 -7.81 12.38
N ASN A 130 -42.05 -6.84 11.81
CA ASN A 130 -41.60 -5.80 10.89
C ASN A 130 -40.49 -4.88 11.45
N ARG A 131 -39.53 -4.45 10.62
CA ARG A 131 -39.35 -3.03 10.20
C ARG A 131 -38.11 -2.72 9.35
N ALA A 132 -38.36 -1.90 8.33
CA ALA A 132 -37.55 -0.82 7.77
C ALA A 132 -36.30 -1.15 6.94
N GLN A 133 -36.54 -1.20 5.62
CA GLN A 133 -35.57 -1.02 4.55
C GLN A 133 -35.00 0.41 4.58
N TYR A 134 -33.67 0.55 4.53
CA TYR A 134 -33.03 1.77 4.05
C TYR A 134 -32.29 1.46 2.75
N ARG A 135 -32.84 2.01 1.66
CA ARG A 135 -32.35 1.97 0.29
C ARG A 135 -31.52 3.22 0.07
N ALA A 136 -30.21 3.07 -0.17
CA ALA A 136 -29.37 4.17 -0.65
C ALA A 136 -29.59 4.34 -2.16
N GLN A 137 -29.86 5.58 -2.61
CA GLN A 137 -29.83 5.96 -4.02
C GLN A 137 -28.46 6.54 -4.39
N PRO A 138 -27.99 6.40 -5.65
CA PRO A 138 -26.81 7.10 -6.14
C PRO A 138 -27.11 8.56 -6.52
N CYS A 139 -26.13 9.44 -6.32
CA CYS A 139 -26.20 10.85 -6.71
C CYS A 139 -25.98 11.04 -8.22
N GLU A 140 -26.69 12.01 -8.80
CA GLU A 140 -26.53 12.54 -10.17
C GLU A 140 -25.27 13.39 -10.33
#